data_AF-A0A954PG48-F1
#
_entry.id   AF-A0A954PG48-F1
#
_cell.length_a   1.000
_cell.length_b   1.000
_cell.length_c   1.000
_cell.angle_alpha   90.00
_cell.angle_beta   90.00
_cell.angle_gamma   90.00
#
_symmetry.space_group_name_H-M   'P 1'
#
loop_
_entity.id
_entity.type
_entity.pdbx_description
1 polymer ?
#
loop_
_entity_poly.entity_id
_entity_poly.type
_entity_poly.pdbx_seq_one_letter_code
_entity_poly.pdbx_strand_id
1 'polypeptide(L)'
;MLTTLPVDQHLLIALIAPRPVYINGGLSDQWSDPIGEFQAMVAAGPVYELLGAAGLGTDRLPELDQPIISGHLAFHYHSQGHQAVPEDWRLFLEFATRHYAQHATSEIVRSADK
;
A
#
# COMPACT_ATOMS: atom_id res chain seq x y z
N MET A 1 -8.96 -26.78 12.79
CA MET A 1 -9.61 -26.78 11.46
C MET A 1 -9.87 -25.34 11.03
N LEU A 2 -8.92 -24.68 10.35
CA LEU A 2 -9.06 -23.29 9.86
C LEU A 2 -8.22 -23.03 8.59
N THR A 3 -8.00 -24.03 7.74
CA THR A 3 -7.15 -23.91 6.52
C THR A 3 -7.94 -24.18 5.23
N THR A 4 -9.27 -23.98 5.25
CA THR A 4 -10.16 -24.40 4.16
C THR A 4 -10.58 -23.26 3.24
N LEU A 5 -10.19 -22.01 3.52
CA LEU A 5 -10.46 -20.93 2.59
C LEU A 5 -9.65 -21.17 1.29
N PRO A 6 -10.31 -21.15 0.11
CA PRO A 6 -9.63 -21.40 -1.17
C PRO A 6 -8.80 -20.20 -1.65
N VAL A 7 -8.92 -19.06 -0.95
CA VAL A 7 -8.25 -17.79 -1.21
C VAL A 7 -7.93 -17.12 0.12
N ASP A 8 -7.03 -16.14 0.10
CA ASP A 8 -6.73 -15.28 1.24
C ASP A 8 -6.50 -13.83 0.73
N GLN A 9 -6.35 -12.86 1.62
CA GLN A 9 -6.46 -11.42 1.33
C GLN A 9 -5.37 -10.90 0.39
N HIS A 10 -4.22 -11.56 0.30
CA HIS A 10 -3.19 -11.23 -0.70
C HIS A 10 -3.71 -11.34 -2.14
N LEU A 11 -4.65 -12.24 -2.42
CA LEU A 11 -5.29 -12.33 -3.75
C LEU A 11 -6.21 -11.14 -4.02
N LEU A 12 -6.88 -10.59 -2.99
CA LEU A 12 -7.66 -9.36 -3.13
C LEU A 12 -6.76 -8.17 -3.49
N ILE A 13 -5.60 -8.05 -2.84
CA ILE A 13 -4.61 -7.02 -3.16
C ILE A 13 -4.08 -7.22 -4.59
N ALA A 14 -3.77 -8.46 -4.98
CA ALA A 14 -3.28 -8.78 -6.32
C ALA A 14 -4.27 -8.41 -7.44
N LEU A 15 -5.60 -8.46 -7.20
CA LEU A 15 -6.62 -8.02 -8.16
C LEU A 15 -6.55 -6.50 -8.46
N ILE A 16 -5.84 -5.71 -7.66
CA ILE A 16 -5.68 -4.28 -7.87
C ILE A 16 -4.53 -3.97 -8.86
N ALA A 17 -3.58 -4.90 -9.02
CA ALA A 17 -2.42 -4.72 -9.89
C ALA A 17 -2.81 -4.35 -11.35
N PRO A 18 -2.04 -3.48 -12.04
CA PRO A 18 -0.83 -2.81 -11.59
C PRO A 18 -1.07 -1.49 -10.84
N ARG A 19 -2.33 -1.18 -10.45
CA ARG A 19 -2.63 0.11 -9.81
C ARG A 19 -2.02 0.20 -8.40
N PRO A 20 -1.61 1.40 -7.97
CA PRO A 20 -0.95 1.58 -6.68
C PRO A 20 -1.89 1.30 -5.49
N VAL A 21 -1.37 0.66 -4.46
CA VAL A 21 -2.05 0.33 -3.19
C VAL A 21 -1.17 0.74 -2.01
N TYR A 22 -1.79 1.37 -1.02
CA TYR A 22 -1.17 1.77 0.23
C TYR A 22 -1.93 1.11 1.39
N ILE A 23 -1.21 0.47 2.31
CA ILE A 23 -1.75 -0.08 3.55
C ILE A 23 -0.94 0.47 4.72
N ASN A 24 -1.61 0.85 5.81
CA ASN A 24 -0.97 1.18 7.08
C ASN A 24 -1.53 0.30 8.21
N GLY A 25 -0.72 0.10 9.24
CA GLY A 25 -1.13 -0.59 10.46
C GLY A 25 -0.52 0.05 11.71
N GLY A 26 -1.16 -0.14 12.86
CA GLY A 26 -0.71 0.41 14.14
C GLY A 26 -0.16 -0.63 15.10
N LEU A 27 0.91 -0.31 15.83
CA LEU A 27 1.54 -1.20 16.81
C LEU A 27 0.54 -1.73 17.85
N SER A 28 -0.36 -0.91 18.39
CA SER A 28 -1.35 -1.40 19.37
C SER A 28 -2.64 -1.91 18.73
N ASP A 29 -2.74 -1.88 17.40
CA ASP A 29 -3.87 -2.45 16.64
C ASP A 29 -3.65 -3.92 16.28
N GLN A 30 -3.34 -4.74 17.28
CA GLN A 30 -3.03 -6.17 17.06
C GLN A 30 -4.26 -6.98 16.61
N TRP A 31 -5.47 -6.42 16.74
CA TRP A 31 -6.69 -7.07 16.28
C TRP A 31 -6.80 -7.09 14.75
N SER A 32 -6.26 -6.07 14.06
CA SER A 32 -6.21 -6.00 12.60
C SER A 32 -5.05 -6.83 12.00
N ASP A 33 -4.16 -7.37 12.84
CA ASP A 33 -2.95 -8.11 12.44
C ASP A 33 -2.06 -7.34 11.43
N PRO A 34 -1.35 -6.27 11.87
CA PRO A 34 -0.47 -5.50 10.99
C PRO A 34 0.66 -6.31 10.35
N ILE A 35 1.06 -7.43 10.97
CA ILE A 35 2.06 -8.34 10.42
C ILE A 35 1.44 -9.15 9.28
N GLY A 36 0.22 -9.65 9.46
CA GLY A 36 -0.56 -10.31 8.40
C GLY A 36 -0.87 -9.38 7.22
N GLU A 37 -1.18 -8.11 7.47
CA GLU A 37 -1.34 -7.09 6.42
C GLU A 37 -0.06 -6.92 5.59
N PHE A 38 1.10 -6.79 6.25
CA PHE A 38 2.40 -6.74 5.58
C PHE A 38 2.67 -8.01 4.76
N GLN A 39 2.45 -9.19 5.35
CA GLN A 39 2.66 -10.47 4.66
C GLN A 39 1.72 -10.62 3.45
N ALA A 40 0.48 -10.13 3.54
CA ALA A 40 -0.45 -10.13 2.42
C ALA A 40 0.05 -9.25 1.27
N MET A 41 0.64 -8.09 1.58
CA MET A 41 1.28 -7.21 0.58
C MET A 41 2.50 -7.86 -0.06
N VAL A 42 3.37 -8.52 0.72
CA VAL A 42 4.50 -9.29 0.19
C VAL A 42 4.01 -10.39 -0.76
N ALA A 43 3.00 -11.17 -0.35
CA ALA A 43 2.43 -12.25 -1.15
C ALA A 43 1.68 -11.78 -2.42
N ALA A 44 1.20 -10.53 -2.44
CA ALA A 44 0.63 -9.91 -3.64
C ALA A 44 1.71 -9.41 -4.63
N GLY A 45 2.93 -9.15 -4.15
CA GLY A 45 4.07 -8.64 -4.93
C GLY A 45 4.34 -9.36 -6.26
N PRO A 46 4.33 -10.70 -6.34
CA PRO A 46 4.56 -11.42 -7.59
C PRO A 46 3.59 -11.06 -8.73
N VAL A 47 2.32 -10.74 -8.43
CA VAL A 47 1.35 -10.33 -9.47
C VAL A 47 1.61 -8.89 -9.93
N TYR A 48 2.05 -8.01 -9.03
CA TYR A 48 2.52 -6.68 -9.39
C TYR A 48 3.72 -6.77 -10.34
N GLU A 49 4.72 -7.57 -9.99
CA GLU A 49 5.93 -7.79 -10.81
C GLU A 49 5.60 -8.41 -12.17
N LEU A 50 4.71 -9.41 -12.20
CA LEU A 50 4.21 -10.02 -13.44
C LEU A 50 3.63 -8.98 -14.42
N LEU A 51 2.95 -7.95 -13.90
CA LEU A 51 2.32 -6.89 -14.68
C LEU A 51 3.23 -5.66 -14.86
N GLY A 52 4.51 -5.75 -14.53
CA GLY A 52 5.50 -4.68 -14.70
C GLY A 52 5.43 -3.56 -13.66
N ALA A 53 4.72 -3.78 -12.55
CA ALA A 53 4.65 -2.87 -11.42
C ALA A 53 5.56 -3.33 -10.27
N ALA A 54 5.98 -2.39 -9.42
CA ALA A 54 6.87 -2.68 -8.29
C ALA A 54 6.08 -3.13 -7.05
N GLY A 55 6.41 -4.29 -6.49
CA GLY A 55 5.97 -4.69 -5.14
C GLY A 55 6.66 -3.90 -4.03
N LEU A 56 6.67 -4.45 -2.80
CA LEU A 56 7.34 -3.82 -1.64
C LEU A 56 8.89 -3.85 -1.74
N GLY A 57 9.46 -4.77 -2.51
CA GLY A 57 10.92 -4.92 -2.64
C GLY A 57 11.62 -5.52 -1.42
N THR A 58 10.86 -5.99 -0.43
CA THR A 58 11.37 -6.71 0.74
C THR A 58 10.29 -7.62 1.32
N ASP A 59 10.72 -8.69 1.98
CA ASP A 59 9.92 -9.61 2.78
C ASP A 59 10.13 -9.41 4.30
N ARG A 60 10.96 -8.44 4.69
CA ARG A 60 11.21 -8.10 6.09
C ARG A 60 10.30 -6.97 6.52
N LEU A 61 9.57 -7.20 7.61
CA LEU A 61 8.75 -6.17 8.24
C LEU A 61 9.62 -4.94 8.52
N PRO A 62 9.21 -3.73 8.10
CA PRO A 62 9.96 -2.52 8.39
C PRO A 62 9.96 -2.25 9.90
N GLU A 63 10.94 -1.47 10.36
CA GLU A 63 10.88 -0.87 11.69
C GLU A 63 9.67 0.06 11.81
N LEU A 64 9.21 0.28 13.04
CA LEU A 64 8.12 1.21 13.29
C LEU A 64 8.46 2.60 12.77
N ASP A 65 7.47 3.26 12.20
CA ASP A 65 7.56 4.61 11.64
C ASP A 65 8.60 4.74 10.50
N GLN A 66 9.00 3.62 9.87
CA GLN A 66 9.86 3.56 8.68
C GLN A 66 9.08 3.04 7.46
N PRO A 67 8.38 3.92 6.72
CA PRO A 67 7.47 3.51 5.65
C PRO A 67 8.20 3.03 4.39
N ILE A 68 7.59 2.06 3.69
CA ILE A 68 7.98 1.60 2.36
C ILE A 68 6.98 2.18 1.36
N ILE A 69 7.36 3.23 0.62
CA ILE A 69 6.44 4.01 -0.24
C ILE A 69 6.98 4.29 -1.65
N SER A 70 8.07 3.63 -2.04
CA SER A 70 8.72 3.83 -3.34
C SER A 70 8.13 3.00 -4.48
N GLY A 71 7.42 1.91 -4.16
CA GLY A 71 6.83 0.98 -5.12
C GLY A 71 5.39 1.34 -5.54
N HIS A 72 4.71 0.38 -6.18
CA HIS A 72 3.25 0.44 -6.40
C HIS A 72 2.50 -0.19 -5.23
N LEU A 73 3.13 -1.12 -4.52
CA LEU A 73 2.72 -1.49 -3.17
C LEU A 73 3.47 -0.60 -2.17
N ALA A 74 2.72 -0.08 -1.19
CA ALA A 74 3.26 0.74 -0.13
C ALA A 74 2.72 0.29 1.24
N PHE A 75 3.60 0.27 2.25
CA PHE A 75 3.27 -0.15 3.60
C PHE A 75 3.87 0.77 4.66
N HIS A 76 3.11 1.12 5.68
CA HIS A 76 3.58 1.88 6.85
C HIS A 76 3.11 1.23 8.15
N TYR A 77 4.05 0.83 9.00
CA TYR A 77 3.74 0.33 10.33
C TYR A 77 4.08 1.38 11.37
N HIS A 78 3.07 2.03 11.95
CA HIS A 78 3.28 3.14 12.87
C HIS A 78 3.22 2.73 14.34
N SER A 79 3.91 3.46 15.21
CA SER A 79 3.99 3.18 16.66
C SER A 79 2.68 3.39 17.45
N GLN A 80 1.62 3.88 16.78
CA GLN A 80 0.34 4.26 17.38
C GLN A 80 -0.72 3.13 17.33
N GLY A 81 -1.96 3.40 17.75
CA GLY A 81 -3.05 2.40 17.83
C GLY A 81 -4.00 2.36 16.63
N HIS A 82 -5.21 1.84 16.82
CA HIS A 82 -6.23 1.66 15.76
C HIS A 82 -6.81 3.00 15.26
N GLN A 83 -6.02 3.73 14.49
CA GLN A 83 -6.39 5.02 13.90
C GLN A 83 -5.44 5.36 12.76
N ALA A 84 -5.95 6.06 11.74
CA ALA A 84 -5.09 6.76 10.78
C ALA A 84 -4.53 8.02 11.45
N VAL A 85 -3.22 8.09 11.64
CA VAL A 85 -2.57 9.25 12.27
C VAL A 85 -2.23 10.33 11.24
N PRO A 86 -1.95 11.58 11.66
CA PRO A 86 -1.58 12.64 10.71
C PRO A 86 -0.41 12.27 9.79
N GLU A 87 0.52 11.46 10.29
CA GLU A 87 1.66 10.97 9.51
C GLU A 87 1.23 10.00 8.40
N ASP A 88 0.24 9.14 8.62
CA ASP A 88 -0.30 8.27 7.57
C ASP A 88 -0.90 9.07 6.43
N TRP A 89 -1.62 10.14 6.74
CA TRP A 89 -2.18 11.02 5.72
C TRP A 89 -1.08 11.72 4.92
N ARG A 90 -0.02 12.19 5.59
CA ARG A 90 1.13 12.81 4.92
C ARG A 90 1.79 11.83 3.95
N LEU A 91 2.05 10.60 4.41
CA LEU A 91 2.68 9.54 3.63
C LEU A 91 1.80 9.05 2.47
N PHE A 92 0.50 8.87 2.72
CA PHE A 92 -0.47 8.53 1.69
C PHE A 92 -0.54 9.60 0.59
N LEU A 93 -0.58 10.88 0.94
CA LEU A 93 -0.58 11.98 -0.03
C LEU A 93 0.73 12.04 -0.84
N GLU A 94 1.87 11.76 -0.21
CA GLU A 94 3.17 11.67 -0.87
C GLU A 94 3.23 10.48 -1.86
N PHE A 95 2.67 9.33 -1.46
CA PHE A 95 2.51 8.16 -2.32
C PHE A 95 1.57 8.43 -3.50
N ALA A 96 0.38 8.99 -3.23
CA ALA A 96 -0.61 9.31 -4.26
C ALA A 96 -0.06 10.34 -5.25
N THR A 97 0.66 11.36 -4.78
CA THR A 97 1.28 12.37 -5.65
C THR A 97 2.29 11.73 -6.60
N ARG A 98 3.13 10.81 -6.12
CA ARG A 98 4.10 10.09 -6.99
C ARG A 98 3.43 9.31 -8.11
N HIS A 99 2.27 8.71 -7.86
CA HIS A 99 1.56 7.91 -8.85
C HIS A 99 0.60 8.70 -9.74
N TYR A 100 0.09 9.84 -9.29
CA TYR A 100 -1.00 10.55 -9.98
C TYR A 100 -0.73 12.03 -10.33
N ALA A 101 0.42 12.61 -9.95
CA ALA A 101 0.69 14.03 -10.24
C ALA A 101 0.65 14.39 -11.74
N GLN A 102 0.97 13.46 -12.64
CA GLN A 102 0.93 13.70 -14.09
C GLN A 102 -0.49 13.84 -14.64
N HIS A 103 -1.51 13.30 -13.94
CA HIS A 103 -2.91 13.43 -14.37
C HIS A 103 -3.48 14.82 -14.04
N ALA A 104 -3.09 15.41 -12.91
CA ALA A 104 -3.57 16.72 -12.46
C ALA A 104 -3.11 17.87 -13.38
N THR A 105 -1.89 17.80 -13.92
CA THR A 105 -1.40 18.82 -14.86
C THR A 105 -2.12 18.76 -16.21
N SER A 106 -2.54 17.56 -16.65
CA SER A 106 -3.21 17.39 -17.95
C SER A 106 -4.65 17.94 -17.99
N GLU A 107 -5.36 17.92 -16.86
CA GLU A 107 -6.72 18.47 -16.75
C GLU A 107 -6.73 20.00 -16.63
N ILE A 108 -5.76 20.59 -15.90
CA ILE A 108 -5.62 22.05 -15.79
C ILE A 108 -5.28 22.68 -17.15
N VAL A 109 -4.37 22.08 -17.91
CA VAL A 109 -4.03 22.58 -19.26
C VAL A 109 -5.24 22.49 -20.19
N ARG A 110 -6.02 21.40 -20.14
CA ARG A 110 -7.25 21.24 -20.95
C ARG A 110 -8.39 22.19 -20.56
N SER A 111 -8.46 22.67 -19.33
CA SER A 111 -9.48 23.65 -18.92
C SER A 111 -9.07 25.10 -19.21
N ALA A 112 -7.77 25.38 -19.34
CA ALA A 112 -7.24 26.70 -19.68
C ALA A 112 -7.34 27.01 -21.18
N ASP A 113 -7.46 25.99 -22.03
CA ASP A 113 -7.62 26.09 -23.49
C ASP A 113 -9.10 26.18 -23.95
N LYS A 114 -10.05 26.37 -23.03
CA LYS A 114 -11.47 26.65 -23.31
C LYS A 114 -11.85 28.03 -22.81
#